data_AF-A0A560WFI3-F1
#
_entry.id   AF-A0A560WFI3-F1
#
_cell.length_a   1.000
_cell.length_b   1.000
_cell.length_c   1.000
_cell.angle_alpha   90.00
_cell.angle_beta   90.00
_cell.angle_gamma   90.00
#
_symmetry.space_group_name_H-M   'P 1'
#
loop_
_entity.id
_entity.type
_entity.pdbx_description
1 polymer ?
#
loop_
_entity_poly.entity_id
_entity_poly.type
_entity_poly.pdbx_seq_one_letter_code
_entity_poly.pdbx_strand_id
1 'polypeptide(L)'
;MRPPVCICIPARNEAEHIGRLIEALAQQTVQTFAVAICVNNSSDATHAKAVKATLRSNTRFALHIVQRVFEPEFAHAGSARRAAMDMGADLLPPDGLLLSTDADCRPPADWIETNLAHFSAERIIGGRIELDELEADIAPAIFMLRRRFDAYWQAVRAIEDTIDPVAWDMPPRHGDHTGASLALSVDLYRRAGGVPLLPTGEDRALVEAAIKAGGKLVHPNAVWTRASSRTAGRANGGMAADMQRWIDCAASGDIPMVPAFSQWAERARWRLRTRAKMGVAACLEAERALPPMACDIPLPDMAEAEMAGVQ
;
A
#
# COMPACT_ATOMS: atom_id res chain seq x y z
N MET A 1 -26.96 -0.90 -4.07
CA MET A 1 -26.55 -1.87 -3.02
C MET A 1 -25.07 -1.65 -2.73
N ARG A 2 -24.60 -1.86 -1.49
CA ARG A 2 -23.16 -1.81 -1.19
C ARG A 2 -22.50 -3.04 -1.83
N PRO A 3 -21.36 -2.91 -2.54
CA PRO A 3 -20.72 -4.06 -3.17
C PRO A 3 -20.23 -5.04 -2.08
N PRO A 4 -20.25 -6.36 -2.35
CA PRO A 4 -19.64 -7.32 -1.45
C PRO A 4 -18.12 -7.14 -1.43
N VAL A 5 -17.49 -7.48 -0.31
CA VAL A 5 -16.09 -7.18 -0.02
C VAL A 5 -15.29 -8.45 0.23
N CYS A 6 -14.07 -8.51 -0.29
CA CYS A 6 -13.09 -9.54 0.05
C CYS A 6 -11.73 -8.93 0.37
N ILE A 7 -11.19 -9.26 1.55
CA ILE A 7 -9.85 -8.85 1.98
C ILE A 7 -8.85 -9.94 1.60
N CYS A 8 -7.82 -9.58 0.85
CA CYS A 8 -6.85 -10.48 0.23
C CYS A 8 -5.47 -10.30 0.87
N ILE A 9 -4.96 -11.36 1.50
CA ILE A 9 -3.79 -11.32 2.39
C ILE A 9 -2.72 -12.33 1.91
N PRO A 10 -1.60 -11.87 1.34
CA PRO A 10 -0.41 -12.70 1.21
C PRO A 10 0.27 -12.87 2.58
N ALA A 11 0.72 -14.08 2.91
CA ALA A 11 1.39 -14.34 4.18
C ALA A 11 2.54 -15.33 4.03
N ARG A 12 3.74 -14.95 4.49
CA ARG A 12 4.90 -15.82 4.59
C ARG A 12 5.62 -15.63 5.92
N ASN A 13 5.64 -16.67 6.76
CA ASN A 13 6.30 -16.62 8.07
C ASN A 13 5.78 -15.48 8.98
N GLU A 14 4.46 -15.41 9.15
CA GLU A 14 3.71 -14.37 9.85
C GLU A 14 3.03 -14.84 11.13
N ALA A 15 3.50 -15.92 11.75
CA ALA A 15 2.91 -16.48 12.96
C ALA A 15 2.78 -15.50 14.14
N GLU A 16 3.62 -14.46 14.17
CA GLU A 16 3.65 -13.43 15.21
C GLU A 16 2.66 -12.27 14.97
N HIS A 17 2.31 -12.00 13.70
CA HIS A 17 1.54 -10.81 13.31
C HIS A 17 0.14 -11.13 12.82
N ILE A 18 -0.04 -12.26 12.11
CA ILE A 18 -1.32 -12.60 11.45
C ILE A 18 -2.50 -12.64 12.43
N GLY A 19 -2.25 -13.00 13.70
CA GLY A 19 -3.27 -12.97 14.75
C GLY A 19 -3.80 -11.57 15.03
N ARG A 20 -2.92 -10.56 15.09
CA ARG A 20 -3.30 -9.16 15.33
C ARG A 20 -4.12 -8.60 14.17
N LEU A 21 -3.74 -8.93 12.94
CA LEU A 21 -4.53 -8.55 11.75
C LEU A 21 -5.93 -9.14 11.84
N ILE A 22 -6.08 -10.44 12.11
CA ILE A 22 -7.39 -11.09 12.22
C ILE A 22 -8.23 -10.50 13.34
N GLU A 23 -7.63 -10.20 14.49
CA GLU A 23 -8.30 -9.49 15.59
C GLU A 23 -8.79 -8.11 15.15
N ALA A 24 -8.00 -7.33 14.40
CA ALA A 24 -8.41 -6.04 13.85
C ALA A 24 -9.53 -6.16 12.80
N LEU A 25 -9.48 -7.20 11.96
CA LEU A 25 -10.55 -7.50 11.00
C LEU A 25 -11.86 -7.91 11.70
N ALA A 26 -11.78 -8.59 12.85
CA ALA A 26 -12.97 -8.95 13.63
C ALA A 26 -13.69 -7.73 14.21
N GLN A 27 -12.99 -6.60 14.38
CA GLN A 27 -13.54 -5.35 14.92
C GLN A 27 -14.08 -4.39 13.85
N GLN A 28 -14.14 -4.81 12.57
CA GLN A 28 -14.62 -3.94 11.51
C GLN A 28 -16.10 -3.56 11.71
N THR A 29 -16.47 -2.31 11.44
CA THR A 29 -17.86 -1.85 11.52
C THR A 29 -18.74 -2.58 10.49
N VAL A 30 -18.18 -2.92 9.33
CA VAL A 30 -18.82 -3.79 8.33
C VAL A 30 -18.69 -5.25 8.74
N GLN A 31 -19.83 -5.92 8.93
CA GLN A 31 -19.89 -7.27 9.52
C GLN A 31 -19.89 -8.41 8.48
N THR A 32 -20.19 -8.12 7.22
CA THR A 32 -20.36 -9.13 6.16
C THR A 32 -19.36 -8.90 5.05
N PHE A 33 -18.28 -9.69 5.07
CA PHE A 33 -17.24 -9.71 4.05
C PHE A 33 -16.54 -11.08 4.05
N ALA A 34 -15.72 -11.34 3.04
CA ALA A 34 -14.85 -12.51 2.96
C ALA A 34 -13.39 -12.13 3.23
N VAL A 35 -12.60 -13.10 3.68
CA VAL A 35 -11.14 -12.98 3.84
C VAL A 35 -10.49 -14.12 3.08
N ALA A 36 -9.55 -13.80 2.20
CA ALA A 36 -8.84 -14.70 1.32
C ALA A 36 -7.33 -14.62 1.64
N ILE A 37 -6.77 -15.66 2.25
CA ILE A 37 -5.36 -15.70 2.67
C ILE A 37 -4.58 -16.72 1.85
N CYS A 38 -3.49 -16.29 1.21
CA CYS A 38 -2.49 -17.20 0.65
C CYS A 38 -1.29 -17.29 1.57
N VAL A 39 -1.15 -18.41 2.28
CA VAL A 39 0.04 -18.73 3.06
C VAL A 39 1.05 -19.41 2.13
N ASN A 40 2.12 -18.72 1.75
CA ASN A 40 3.10 -19.21 0.80
C ASN A 40 4.44 -19.57 1.46
N ASN A 41 5.02 -20.71 1.06
CA ASN A 41 6.40 -21.14 1.41
C ASN A 41 6.78 -20.85 2.88
N SER A 42 5.82 -21.03 3.79
CA SER A 42 5.98 -20.74 5.22
C SER A 42 6.49 -21.97 5.95
N SER A 43 7.43 -21.76 6.87
CA SER A 43 8.01 -22.80 7.73
C SER A 43 7.57 -22.67 9.18
N ASP A 44 6.83 -21.61 9.52
CA ASP A 44 6.34 -21.35 10.86
C ASP A 44 4.85 -21.73 11.03
N ALA A 45 4.26 -21.30 12.15
CA ALA A 45 2.86 -21.59 12.47
C ALA A 45 1.84 -20.62 11.85
N THR A 46 2.16 -19.85 10.78
CA THR A 46 1.28 -18.81 10.20
C THR A 46 -0.16 -19.30 10.00
N HIS A 47 -0.33 -20.42 9.29
CA HIS A 47 -1.64 -20.99 9.02
C HIS A 47 -2.41 -21.33 10.31
N ALA A 48 -1.77 -22.05 11.23
CA ALA A 48 -2.40 -22.45 12.48
C ALA A 48 -2.77 -21.25 13.36
N LYS A 49 -1.95 -20.19 13.35
CA LYS A 49 -2.20 -18.93 14.05
C LYS A 49 -3.37 -18.18 13.44
N ALA A 50 -3.48 -18.14 12.11
CA ALA A 50 -4.61 -17.53 11.42
C ALA A 50 -5.95 -18.20 11.78
N VAL A 51 -6.00 -19.53 11.70
CA VAL A 51 -7.19 -20.31 12.08
C VAL A 51 -7.53 -20.10 13.55
N LYS A 52 -6.53 -20.19 14.45
CA LYS A 52 -6.73 -20.00 15.89
C LYS A 52 -7.27 -18.60 16.22
N ALA A 53 -6.72 -17.55 15.62
CA ALA A 53 -7.19 -16.19 15.84
C ALA A 53 -8.64 -16.00 15.40
N THR A 54 -9.01 -16.58 14.25
CA THR A 54 -10.37 -16.52 13.70
C THR A 54 -11.39 -17.16 14.65
N LEU A 55 -11.08 -18.36 15.15
CA LEU A 55 -11.93 -19.05 16.14
C LEU A 55 -12.06 -18.28 17.45
N ARG A 56 -10.98 -17.62 17.91
CA ARG A 56 -10.97 -16.86 19.16
C ARG A 56 -11.73 -15.55 19.07
N SER A 57 -11.67 -14.87 17.93
CA SER A 57 -12.27 -13.55 17.74
C SER A 57 -13.75 -13.60 17.38
N ASN A 58 -14.36 -14.80 17.32
CA ASN A 58 -15.76 -15.02 16.93
C ASN A 58 -16.14 -14.24 15.66
N THR A 59 -15.28 -14.34 14.65
CA THR A 59 -15.36 -13.55 13.42
C THR A 59 -16.66 -13.83 12.68
N ARG A 60 -17.29 -12.78 12.14
CA ARG A 60 -18.49 -12.90 11.30
C ARG A 60 -18.20 -13.00 9.80
N PHE A 61 -16.96 -12.82 9.39
CA PHE A 61 -16.53 -12.93 8.00
C PHE A 61 -16.23 -14.39 7.61
N ALA A 62 -16.39 -14.70 6.33
CA ALA A 62 -16.03 -16.01 5.78
C ALA A 62 -14.52 -16.06 5.52
N LEU A 63 -13.81 -16.99 6.16
CA LEU A 63 -12.38 -17.17 6.00
C LEU A 63 -12.06 -18.29 4.99
N HIS A 64 -11.28 -17.94 3.97
CA HIS A 64 -10.72 -18.83 2.96
C HIS A 64 -9.20 -18.77 3.05
N ILE A 65 -8.56 -19.88 3.41
CA ILE A 65 -7.09 -19.97 3.47
C ILE A 65 -6.62 -21.04 2.50
N VAL A 66 -5.63 -20.71 1.69
CA VAL A 66 -4.86 -21.67 0.89
C VAL A 66 -3.41 -21.69 1.35
N GLN A 67 -2.85 -22.89 1.48
CA GLN A 67 -1.40 -23.08 1.64
C GLN A 67 -0.81 -23.44 0.28
N ARG A 68 0.22 -22.70 -0.14
CA ARG A 68 0.90 -22.92 -1.41
C ARG A 68 2.39 -23.05 -1.19
N VAL A 69 2.98 -24.06 -1.81
CA VAL A 69 4.43 -24.17 -1.97
C VAL A 69 4.71 -23.83 -3.42
N PHE A 70 5.24 -22.63 -3.66
CA PHE A 70 5.69 -22.24 -4.98
C PHE A 70 7.12 -22.74 -5.21
N GLU A 71 7.44 -23.00 -6.48
CA GLU A 71 8.83 -23.18 -6.91
C GLU A 71 9.68 -21.97 -6.51
N PRO A 72 11.00 -22.14 -6.27
CA PRO A 72 11.85 -21.08 -5.74
C PRO A 72 11.77 -19.75 -6.50
N GLU A 73 11.64 -19.78 -7.82
CA GLU A 73 11.53 -18.59 -8.67
C GLU A 73 10.22 -17.82 -8.47
N PHE A 74 9.16 -18.47 -8.00
CA PHE A 74 7.85 -17.89 -7.72
C PHE A 74 7.57 -17.73 -6.22
N ALA A 75 8.49 -18.11 -5.35
CA ALA A 75 8.33 -18.07 -3.89
C ALA A 75 8.54 -16.65 -3.32
N HIS A 76 7.76 -15.69 -3.80
CA HIS A 76 7.85 -14.27 -3.47
C HIS A 76 6.47 -13.61 -3.25
N ALA A 77 6.46 -12.34 -2.84
CA ALA A 77 5.25 -11.59 -2.48
C ALA A 77 4.26 -11.48 -3.66
N GLY A 78 4.73 -11.19 -4.88
CA GLY A 78 3.94 -11.21 -6.11
C GLY A 78 3.03 -12.42 -6.29
N SER A 79 3.59 -13.64 -6.23
CA SER A 79 2.81 -14.88 -6.41
C SER A 79 1.81 -15.11 -5.29
N ALA A 80 2.19 -14.78 -4.05
CA ALA A 80 1.30 -14.90 -2.90
C ALA A 80 0.12 -13.92 -2.99
N ARG A 81 0.40 -12.66 -3.35
CA ARG A 81 -0.63 -11.61 -3.48
C ARG A 81 -1.56 -11.93 -4.65
N ARG A 82 -1.00 -12.38 -5.78
CA ARG A 82 -1.77 -12.92 -6.90
C ARG A 82 -2.73 -14.00 -6.42
N ALA A 83 -2.23 -15.06 -5.78
CA ALA A 83 -3.06 -16.17 -5.35
C ALA A 83 -4.16 -15.76 -4.35
N ALA A 84 -3.87 -14.84 -3.43
CA ALA A 84 -4.87 -14.31 -2.51
C ALA A 84 -5.94 -13.47 -3.23
N MET A 85 -5.54 -12.59 -4.15
CA MET A 85 -6.46 -11.72 -4.88
C MET A 85 -7.26 -12.44 -5.96
N ASP A 86 -6.68 -13.42 -6.65
CA ASP A 86 -7.40 -14.30 -7.59
C ASP A 86 -8.49 -15.09 -6.83
N MET A 87 -8.15 -15.65 -5.67
CA MET A 87 -9.13 -16.29 -4.79
C MET A 87 -10.24 -15.32 -4.35
N GLY A 88 -9.90 -14.09 -3.97
CA GLY A 88 -10.90 -13.07 -3.63
C GLY A 88 -11.78 -12.69 -4.82
N ALA A 89 -11.21 -12.57 -6.01
CA ALA A 89 -11.92 -12.26 -7.25
C ALA A 89 -12.90 -13.36 -7.66
N ASP A 90 -12.61 -14.62 -7.33
CA ASP A 90 -13.49 -15.76 -7.61
C ASP A 90 -14.66 -15.86 -6.62
N LEU A 91 -14.53 -15.28 -5.42
CA LEU A 91 -15.58 -15.25 -4.40
C LEU A 91 -16.61 -14.14 -4.62
N LEU A 92 -16.31 -13.16 -5.47
CA LEU A 92 -17.07 -11.93 -5.62
C LEU A 92 -17.63 -11.76 -7.05
N PRO A 93 -18.77 -11.04 -7.20
CA PRO A 93 -19.22 -10.58 -8.51
C PRO A 93 -18.27 -9.50 -9.09
N PRO A 94 -18.39 -9.16 -10.39
CA PRO A 94 -17.52 -8.18 -11.05
C PRO A 94 -17.50 -6.79 -10.38
N ASP A 95 -18.61 -6.35 -9.78
CA ASP A 95 -18.73 -5.07 -9.06
C ASP A 95 -18.34 -5.17 -7.57
N GLY A 96 -17.90 -6.34 -7.11
CA GLY A 96 -17.35 -6.55 -5.76
C GLY A 96 -16.03 -5.80 -5.56
N LEU A 97 -15.72 -5.48 -4.30
CA LEU A 97 -14.52 -4.74 -3.90
C LEU A 97 -13.47 -5.69 -3.31
N LEU A 98 -12.30 -5.73 -3.94
CA LEU A 98 -11.11 -6.37 -3.39
C LEU A 98 -10.33 -5.35 -2.58
N LEU A 99 -9.95 -5.70 -1.35
CA LEU A 99 -8.99 -4.95 -0.55
C LEU A 99 -7.77 -5.83 -0.34
N SER A 100 -6.57 -5.34 -0.64
CA SER A 100 -5.32 -6.00 -0.30
C SER A 100 -4.73 -5.36 0.95
N THR A 101 -4.23 -6.20 1.85
CA THR A 101 -3.48 -5.81 3.05
C THR A 101 -2.38 -6.82 3.29
N ASP A 102 -1.28 -6.39 3.89
CA ASP A 102 -0.20 -7.29 4.31
C ASP A 102 -0.53 -7.93 5.67
N ALA A 103 0.07 -9.09 5.92
CA ALA A 103 -0.19 -9.90 7.12
C ALA A 103 0.30 -9.28 8.44
N ASP A 104 1.13 -8.24 8.36
CA ASP A 104 1.66 -7.46 9.49
C ASP A 104 1.01 -6.08 9.64
N CYS A 105 -0.17 -5.90 9.04
CA CYS A 105 -0.98 -4.70 9.17
C CYS A 105 -2.03 -4.78 10.29
N ARG A 106 -2.47 -3.62 10.76
CA ARG A 106 -3.54 -3.44 11.76
C ARG A 106 -4.46 -2.28 11.34
N PRO A 107 -5.45 -2.54 10.45
CA PRO A 107 -6.36 -1.51 9.97
C PRO A 107 -7.27 -0.98 11.10
N PRO A 108 -7.73 0.28 11.03
CA PRO A 108 -8.73 0.82 11.96
C PRO A 108 -10.09 0.14 11.77
N ALA A 109 -10.98 0.24 12.76
CA ALA A 109 -12.27 -0.45 12.78
C ALA A 109 -13.22 -0.03 11.65
N ASP A 110 -13.06 1.16 11.09
CA ASP A 110 -13.87 1.70 10.00
C ASP A 110 -13.24 1.48 8.60
N TRP A 111 -12.11 0.78 8.50
CA TRP A 111 -11.33 0.67 7.26
C TRP A 111 -12.13 0.17 6.05
N ILE A 112 -12.95 -0.88 6.21
CA ILE A 112 -13.81 -1.36 5.12
C ILE A 112 -14.88 -0.32 4.76
N GLU A 113 -15.51 0.29 5.77
CA GLU A 113 -16.56 1.28 5.58
C GLU A 113 -16.04 2.50 4.81
N THR A 114 -14.85 2.98 5.15
CA THR A 114 -14.21 4.10 4.47
C THR A 114 -13.81 3.74 3.03
N ASN A 115 -13.26 2.55 2.79
CA ASN A 115 -13.00 2.09 1.41
C ASN A 115 -14.29 2.03 0.57
N LEU A 116 -15.38 1.53 1.15
CA LEU A 116 -16.70 1.50 0.50
C LEU A 116 -17.24 2.91 0.21
N ALA A 117 -17.00 3.88 1.09
CA ALA A 117 -17.40 5.27 0.87
C ALA A 117 -16.69 5.93 -0.32
N HIS A 118 -15.47 5.49 -0.63
CA HIS A 118 -14.70 5.96 -1.79
C HIS A 118 -14.87 5.08 -3.04
N PHE A 119 -15.58 3.96 -2.95
CA PHE A 119 -15.71 3.00 -4.04
C PHE A 119 -16.41 3.56 -5.28
N SER A 120 -15.85 3.22 -6.44
CA SER A 120 -16.53 3.24 -7.74
C SER A 120 -15.84 2.22 -8.66
N ALA A 121 -16.51 1.76 -9.71
CA ALA A 121 -15.99 0.69 -10.58
C ALA A 121 -14.59 0.98 -11.17
N GLU A 122 -14.28 2.25 -11.43
CA GLU A 122 -13.00 2.69 -12.00
C GLU A 122 -11.97 3.08 -10.94
N ARG A 123 -12.33 3.23 -9.66
CA ARG A 123 -11.39 3.74 -8.65
C ARG A 123 -10.45 2.66 -8.15
N ILE A 124 -9.18 3.04 -8.06
CA ILE A 124 -8.15 2.34 -7.30
C ILE A 124 -7.93 3.20 -6.05
N ILE A 125 -8.14 2.65 -4.86
CA ILE A 125 -8.07 3.38 -3.60
C ILE A 125 -6.76 3.00 -2.92
N GLY A 126 -5.81 3.93 -2.86
CA GLY A 126 -4.61 3.79 -2.04
C GLY A 126 -4.90 4.22 -0.62
N GLY A 127 -4.42 3.47 0.37
CA GLY A 127 -4.51 3.86 1.78
C GLY A 127 -3.18 4.33 2.34
N ARG A 128 -3.22 5.35 3.21
CA ARG A 128 -2.06 5.85 3.95
C ARG A 128 -1.51 4.75 4.87
N ILE A 129 -0.18 4.61 4.91
CA ILE A 129 0.46 3.60 5.76
C ILE A 129 1.10 4.29 6.96
N GLU A 130 0.63 4.01 8.16
CA GLU A 130 1.23 4.50 9.40
C GLU A 130 2.09 3.41 10.05
N LEU A 131 3.10 3.81 10.84
CA LEU A 131 3.81 2.84 11.69
C LEU A 131 2.89 2.43 12.83
N ASP A 132 2.87 1.13 13.16
CA ASP A 132 2.08 0.64 14.28
C ASP A 132 2.60 1.24 15.60
N GLU A 133 1.81 2.10 16.22
CA GLU A 133 2.15 2.82 17.45
C GLU A 133 2.45 1.89 18.63
N LEU A 134 2.03 0.62 18.58
CA LEU A 134 2.38 -0.39 19.58
C LEU A 134 3.88 -0.72 19.57
N GLU A 135 4.61 -0.30 18.54
CA GLU A 135 6.05 -0.48 18.39
C GLU A 135 6.84 0.82 18.65
N ALA A 136 6.17 1.91 19.06
CA ALA A 136 6.78 3.22 19.27
C ALA A 136 7.91 3.20 20.31
N ASP A 137 7.73 2.46 21.40
CA ASP A 137 8.72 2.34 22.48
C ASP A 137 9.96 1.54 22.05
N ILE A 138 9.82 0.69 21.02
CA ILE A 138 10.91 -0.15 20.51
C ILE A 138 11.89 0.69 19.68
N ALA A 139 11.40 1.72 18.98
CA ALA A 139 12.21 2.49 18.04
C ALA A 139 11.80 3.98 17.92
N PRO A 140 11.92 4.79 18.99
CA PRO A 140 11.44 6.18 19.01
C PRO A 140 12.08 7.07 17.92
N ALA A 141 13.35 6.81 17.56
CA ALA A 141 14.04 7.55 16.50
C ALA A 141 13.41 7.33 15.11
N ILE A 142 12.90 6.11 14.83
CA ILE A 142 12.20 5.80 13.57
C ILE A 142 10.90 6.60 13.48
N PHE A 143 10.16 6.72 14.58
CA PHE A 143 8.91 7.49 14.61
C PHE A 143 9.15 8.99 14.40
N MET A 144 10.22 9.55 14.95
CA MET A 144 10.59 10.94 14.71
C MET A 144 10.99 11.17 13.23
N LEU A 145 11.81 10.28 12.68
CA LEU A 145 12.22 10.35 11.28
C LEU A 145 11.02 10.19 10.34
N ARG A 146 10.08 9.32 10.69
CA ARG A 146 8.84 9.11 9.94
C ARG A 146 8.01 10.39 9.84
N ARG A 147 7.85 11.13 10.94
CA ARG A 147 7.13 12.42 10.92
C ARG A 147 7.76 13.42 9.95
N ARG A 148 9.09 13.50 9.90
CA ARG A 148 9.82 14.35 8.94
C ARG A 148 9.55 13.94 7.49
N PHE A 149 9.55 12.64 7.21
CA PHE A 149 9.16 12.14 5.89
C PHE A 149 7.71 12.46 5.56
N ASP A 150 6.78 12.35 6.51
CA ASP A 150 5.38 12.69 6.29
C ASP A 150 5.23 14.18 5.91
N ALA A 151 5.92 15.10 6.60
CA ALA A 151 5.93 16.53 6.25
C ALA A 151 6.58 16.80 4.88
N TYR A 152 7.72 16.17 4.60
CA TYR A 152 8.36 16.26 3.29
C TYR A 152 7.42 15.80 2.17
N TRP A 153 6.74 14.66 2.33
CA TRP A 153 5.82 14.16 1.33
C TRP A 153 4.54 15.01 1.20
N GLN A 154 4.05 15.61 2.28
CA GLN A 154 2.97 16.60 2.24
C GLN A 154 3.35 17.81 1.39
N ALA A 155 4.57 18.35 1.58
CA ALA A 155 5.09 19.45 0.77
C ALA A 155 5.22 19.06 -0.72
N VAL A 156 5.71 17.85 -1.00
CA VAL A 156 5.76 17.31 -2.37
C VAL A 156 4.35 17.22 -2.98
N ARG A 157 3.34 16.75 -2.23
CA ARG A 157 1.95 16.72 -2.76
C ARG A 157 1.42 18.11 -3.04
N ALA A 158 1.65 19.09 -2.17
CA ALA A 158 1.23 20.47 -2.40
C ALA A 158 1.84 21.08 -3.68
N ILE A 159 3.13 20.81 -3.94
CA ILE A 159 3.80 21.21 -5.18
C ILE A 159 3.16 20.56 -6.41
N GLU A 160 2.92 19.24 -6.34
CA GLU A 160 2.27 18.52 -7.44
C GLU A 160 0.84 19.00 -7.68
N ASP A 161 0.07 19.24 -6.63
CA ASP A 161 -1.32 19.68 -6.71
C ASP A 161 -1.44 21.07 -7.34
N THR A 162 -0.45 21.93 -7.10
CA THR A 162 -0.36 23.28 -7.68
C THR A 162 0.00 23.22 -9.17
N ILE A 163 0.91 22.32 -9.57
CA ILE A 163 1.47 22.27 -10.92
C ILE A 163 0.70 21.34 -11.85
N ASP A 164 0.30 20.17 -11.36
CA ASP A 164 -0.25 19.06 -12.14
C ASP A 164 -1.49 18.44 -11.44
N PRO A 165 -2.57 19.21 -11.23
CA PRO A 165 -3.74 18.72 -10.51
C PRO A 165 -4.41 17.55 -11.25
N VAL A 166 -4.82 16.53 -10.48
CA VAL A 166 -5.52 15.35 -10.99
C VAL A 166 -6.99 15.41 -10.59
N ALA A 167 -7.88 15.59 -11.58
CA ALA A 167 -9.29 15.93 -11.36
C ALA A 167 -10.10 14.92 -10.50
N TRP A 168 -9.65 13.67 -10.42
CA TRP A 168 -10.31 12.62 -9.61
C TRP A 168 -9.60 12.31 -8.29
N ASP A 169 -8.37 12.81 -8.10
CA ASP A 169 -7.55 12.64 -6.89
C ASP A 169 -7.25 14.02 -6.32
N MET A 170 -8.28 14.64 -5.77
CA MET A 170 -8.25 16.05 -5.34
C MET A 170 -7.58 16.21 -3.97
N PRO A 171 -6.92 17.35 -3.70
CA PRO A 171 -6.34 17.66 -2.38
C PRO A 171 -7.44 17.88 -1.31
N PRO A 172 -7.15 17.68 -0.01
CA PRO A 172 -5.91 17.14 0.53
C PRO A 172 -5.83 15.63 0.39
N ARG A 173 -4.67 15.13 -0.06
CA ARG A 173 -4.42 13.71 -0.35
C ARG A 173 -3.05 13.27 0.13
N HIS A 174 -2.88 11.97 0.39
CA HIS A 174 -1.55 11.37 0.60
C HIS A 174 -0.97 10.86 -0.74
N GLY A 175 0.16 10.13 -0.68
CA GLY A 175 0.78 9.51 -1.85
C GLY A 175 0.87 7.98 -1.83
N ASP A 176 0.50 7.34 -0.72
CA ASP A 176 0.66 5.90 -0.51
C ASP A 176 -0.37 5.03 -1.26
N HIS A 177 0.11 4.01 -1.97
CA HIS A 177 -0.73 2.98 -2.60
C HIS A 177 0.04 1.65 -2.68
N THR A 178 0.44 1.15 -1.52
CA THR A 178 1.15 -0.13 -1.41
C THR A 178 0.18 -1.27 -1.11
N GLY A 179 0.68 -2.49 -1.21
CA GLY A 179 -0.05 -3.72 -0.88
C GLY A 179 -0.58 -3.79 0.55
N ALA A 180 -0.10 -2.93 1.46
CA ALA A 180 -0.57 -2.83 2.83
C ALA A 180 -1.99 -2.24 2.94
N SER A 181 -2.40 -1.37 1.99
CA SER A 181 -3.79 -0.93 1.87
C SER A 181 -4.07 -0.47 0.44
N LEU A 182 -4.65 -1.36 -0.36
CA LEU A 182 -5.02 -1.09 -1.75
C LEU A 182 -6.39 -1.69 -2.06
N ALA A 183 -7.30 -0.93 -2.68
CA ALA A 183 -8.60 -1.47 -3.07
C ALA A 183 -8.97 -1.17 -4.53
N LEU A 184 -9.67 -2.11 -5.17
CA LEU A 184 -10.20 -1.96 -6.53
C LEU A 184 -11.34 -2.97 -6.79
N SER A 185 -12.15 -2.72 -7.81
CA SER A 185 -13.19 -3.66 -8.22
C SER A 185 -12.61 -4.96 -8.81
N VAL A 186 -13.35 -6.06 -8.70
CA VAL A 186 -13.00 -7.35 -9.33
C VAL A 186 -12.86 -7.20 -10.84
N ASP A 187 -13.78 -6.46 -11.47
CA ASP A 187 -13.77 -6.18 -12.90
C ASP A 187 -12.50 -5.41 -13.33
N LEU A 188 -12.11 -4.35 -12.60
CA LEU A 188 -10.86 -3.63 -12.86
C LEU A 188 -9.63 -4.52 -12.63
N TYR A 189 -9.62 -5.33 -11.56
CA TYR A 189 -8.56 -6.29 -11.29
C TYR A 189 -8.37 -7.30 -12.43
N ARG A 190 -9.47 -7.84 -12.96
CA ARG A 190 -9.44 -8.78 -14.10
C ARG A 190 -8.99 -8.10 -15.39
N ARG A 191 -9.47 -6.89 -15.69
CA ARG A 191 -8.98 -6.12 -16.85
C ARG A 191 -7.50 -5.77 -16.77
N ALA A 192 -6.98 -5.56 -15.56
CA ALA A 192 -5.55 -5.32 -15.32
C ALA A 192 -4.69 -6.59 -15.52
N GLY A 193 -5.28 -7.78 -15.65
CA GLY A 193 -4.57 -9.06 -15.77
C GLY A 193 -4.15 -9.68 -14.44
N GLY A 194 -4.70 -9.19 -13.32
CA GLY A 194 -4.35 -9.60 -11.97
C GLY A 194 -3.00 -9.02 -11.50
N VAL A 195 -2.50 -9.50 -10.35
CA VAL A 195 -1.19 -9.07 -9.82
C VAL A 195 -0.06 -9.57 -10.74
N PRO A 196 0.86 -8.70 -11.20
CA PRO A 196 2.06 -9.16 -11.90
C PRO A 196 2.95 -10.03 -11.01
N LEU A 197 3.50 -11.12 -11.56
CA LEU A 197 4.37 -12.05 -10.82
C LEU A 197 5.79 -11.48 -10.67
N LEU A 198 5.91 -10.42 -9.88
CA LEU A 198 7.17 -9.75 -9.58
C LEU A 198 7.61 -10.05 -8.13
N PRO A 199 8.91 -10.30 -7.89
CA PRO A 199 9.42 -10.46 -6.53
C PRO A 199 9.26 -9.22 -5.64
N THR A 200 9.37 -8.03 -6.24
CA THR A 200 9.32 -6.73 -5.56
C THR A 200 8.55 -5.73 -6.43
N GLY A 201 7.69 -4.91 -5.80
CA GLY A 201 6.92 -3.86 -6.48
C GLY A 201 5.72 -4.38 -7.27
N GLU A 202 5.21 -5.56 -6.92
CA GLU A 202 4.03 -6.18 -7.52
C GLU A 202 2.77 -5.32 -7.35
N ASP A 203 2.68 -4.60 -6.23
CA ASP A 203 1.55 -3.75 -5.85
C ASP A 203 1.48 -2.50 -6.73
N ARG A 204 2.62 -1.80 -6.89
CA ARG A 204 2.76 -0.69 -7.85
C ARG A 204 2.50 -1.17 -9.27
N ALA A 205 3.02 -2.34 -9.64
CA ALA A 205 2.81 -2.89 -10.98
C ALA A 205 1.33 -3.21 -11.23
N LEU A 206 0.60 -3.72 -10.23
CA LEU A 206 -0.87 -3.88 -10.30
C LEU A 206 -1.57 -2.53 -10.47
N VAL A 207 -1.21 -1.52 -9.68
CA VAL A 207 -1.80 -0.17 -9.77
C VAL A 207 -1.60 0.41 -11.17
N GLU A 208 -0.39 0.32 -11.71
CA GLU A 208 -0.09 0.81 -13.06
C GLU A 208 -0.84 0.03 -14.14
N ALA A 209 -0.93 -1.30 -14.02
CA ALA A 209 -1.73 -2.12 -14.93
C ALA A 209 -3.21 -1.75 -14.87
N ALA A 210 -3.75 -1.50 -13.68
CA ALA A 210 -5.12 -1.05 -13.48
C ALA A 210 -5.36 0.36 -14.05
N ILE A 211 -4.41 1.29 -13.92
CA ILE A 211 -4.49 2.61 -14.57
C ILE A 211 -4.51 2.46 -16.10
N LYS A 212 -3.65 1.61 -16.67
CA LYS A 212 -3.66 1.29 -18.11
C LYS A 212 -4.98 0.67 -18.57
N ALA A 213 -5.66 -0.06 -17.69
CA ALA A 213 -6.99 -0.63 -17.91
C ALA A 213 -8.15 0.35 -17.65
N GLY A 214 -7.88 1.66 -17.52
CA GLY A 214 -8.87 2.72 -17.33
C GLY A 214 -9.14 3.10 -15.87
N GLY A 215 -8.34 2.58 -14.93
CA GLY A 215 -8.46 2.88 -13.51
C GLY A 215 -8.04 4.30 -13.14
N LYS A 216 -8.67 4.84 -12.11
CA LYS A 216 -8.42 6.16 -11.51
C LYS A 216 -7.92 5.98 -10.08
N LEU A 217 -6.62 6.14 -9.89
CA LEU A 217 -6.00 6.10 -8.58
C LEU A 217 -6.38 7.33 -7.75
N VAL A 218 -6.80 7.09 -6.50
CA VAL A 218 -7.16 8.12 -5.51
C VAL A 218 -6.51 7.81 -4.15
N HIS A 219 -6.23 8.86 -3.37
CA HIS A 219 -5.51 8.79 -2.10
C HIS A 219 -6.27 9.51 -0.95
N PRO A 220 -7.46 9.03 -0.58
CA PRO A 220 -8.25 9.65 0.48
C PRO A 220 -7.57 9.48 1.85
N ASN A 221 -7.30 10.59 2.54
CA ASN A 221 -6.70 10.58 3.89
C ASN A 221 -7.49 9.78 4.94
N ALA A 222 -8.79 9.56 4.71
CA ALA A 222 -9.62 8.75 5.60
C ALA A 222 -9.29 7.24 5.50
N VAL A 223 -8.72 6.78 4.38
CA VAL A 223 -8.32 5.37 4.19
C VAL A 223 -6.88 5.22 4.61
N TRP A 224 -6.65 4.49 5.69
CA TRP A 224 -5.32 4.26 6.23
C TRP A 224 -5.24 2.94 7.00
N THR A 225 -4.03 2.46 7.20
CA THR A 225 -3.75 1.29 8.03
C THR A 225 -2.44 1.51 8.78
N ARG A 226 -2.22 0.70 9.82
CA ARG A 226 -0.92 0.59 10.48
C ARG A 226 -0.18 -0.60 9.90
N ALA A 227 1.12 -0.46 9.71
CA ALA A 227 2.01 -1.56 9.36
C ALA A 227 3.11 -1.68 10.42
N SER A 228 3.55 -2.91 10.69
CA SER A 228 4.68 -3.15 11.58
C SER A 228 5.93 -2.39 11.12
N SER A 229 6.75 -1.95 12.08
CA SER A 229 8.02 -1.27 11.86
C SER A 229 9.20 -2.24 11.63
N ARG A 230 8.96 -3.55 11.57
CA ARG A 230 10.04 -4.53 11.34
C ARG A 230 10.65 -4.45 9.93
N THR A 231 11.96 -4.67 9.85
CA THR A 231 12.71 -4.75 8.59
C THR A 231 12.88 -6.20 8.10
N ALA A 232 12.79 -7.18 8.99
CA ALA A 232 12.95 -8.60 8.67
C ALA A 232 11.68 -9.21 8.03
N GLY A 233 11.86 -9.99 6.95
CA GLY A 233 10.79 -10.78 6.30
C GLY A 233 10.10 -10.11 5.10
N ARG A 234 10.42 -8.85 4.80
CA ARG A 234 9.89 -8.11 3.64
C ARG A 234 10.74 -8.37 2.38
N ALA A 235 10.17 -8.11 1.20
CA ALA A 235 10.85 -8.31 -0.08
C ALA A 235 12.21 -7.59 -0.13
N ASN A 236 13.19 -8.19 -0.83
CA ASN A 236 14.47 -7.53 -1.09
C ASN A 236 14.21 -6.28 -1.97
N GLY A 237 14.35 -5.10 -1.37
CA GLY A 237 13.95 -3.81 -1.96
C GLY A 237 12.52 -3.39 -1.57
N GLY A 238 12.30 -2.08 -1.42
CA GLY A 238 11.02 -1.50 -0.99
C GLY A 238 11.07 -0.93 0.44
N MET A 239 9.91 -0.76 1.08
CA MET A 239 9.75 -0.07 2.38
C MET A 239 10.66 -0.63 3.48
N ALA A 240 10.97 -1.93 3.48
CA ALA A 240 11.85 -2.53 4.47
C ALA A 240 13.33 -2.14 4.32
N ALA A 241 13.80 -2.04 3.08
CA ALA A 241 15.14 -1.55 2.79
C ALA A 241 15.22 -0.05 3.11
N ASP A 242 14.15 0.70 2.86
CA ASP A 242 14.05 2.11 3.26
C ASP A 242 14.10 2.24 4.78
N MET A 243 13.33 1.43 5.50
CA MET A 243 13.32 1.42 6.96
C MET A 243 14.64 0.96 7.56
N GLN A 244 15.33 -0.01 6.96
CA GLN A 244 16.68 -0.39 7.41
C GLN A 244 17.67 0.75 7.21
N ARG A 245 17.63 1.43 6.05
CA ARG A 245 18.43 2.64 5.83
C ARG A 245 18.12 3.74 6.84
N TRP A 246 16.84 3.90 7.20
CA TRP A 246 16.42 4.86 8.23
C TRP A 246 16.92 4.49 9.62
N ILE A 247 16.92 3.20 9.98
CA ILE A 247 17.51 2.69 11.22
C ILE A 247 19.01 2.97 11.25
N ASP A 248 19.71 2.68 10.16
CA ASP A 248 21.15 2.86 10.05
C ASP A 248 21.52 4.35 10.18
N CYS A 249 20.80 5.24 9.48
CA CYS A 249 20.95 6.70 9.61
C CYS A 249 20.64 7.19 11.03
N ALA A 250 19.56 6.71 11.64
CA ALA A 250 19.20 7.08 13.00
C ALA A 250 20.26 6.64 14.02
N ALA A 251 20.89 5.48 13.81
CA ALA A 251 21.95 4.96 14.66
C ALA A 251 23.28 5.70 14.49
N SER A 252 23.60 6.17 13.28
CA SER A 252 24.82 6.96 13.00
C SER A 252 24.68 8.45 13.31
N GLY A 253 23.46 8.94 13.52
CA GLY A 253 23.17 10.38 13.67
C GLY A 253 23.14 11.12 12.34
N ASP A 254 23.12 10.41 11.22
CA ASP A 254 23.02 10.98 9.87
C ASP A 254 21.58 11.34 9.53
N ILE A 255 21.42 12.34 8.64
CA ILE A 255 20.12 12.72 8.10
C ILE A 255 19.97 12.08 6.72
N PRO A 256 18.90 11.31 6.46
CA PRO A 256 18.66 10.75 5.13
C PRO A 256 18.59 11.84 4.07
N MET A 257 19.18 11.59 2.90
CA MET A 257 19.09 12.50 1.75
C MET A 257 17.82 12.22 0.94
N VAL A 258 17.17 13.28 0.45
CA VAL A 258 15.95 13.23 -0.37
C VAL A 258 16.08 14.14 -1.59
N PRO A 259 15.28 13.94 -2.65
CA PRO A 259 15.27 14.87 -3.78
C PRO A 259 14.80 16.27 -3.38
N ALA A 260 15.44 17.30 -3.93
CA ALA A 260 15.00 18.67 -3.76
C ALA A 260 13.57 18.89 -4.28
N PHE A 261 12.82 19.77 -3.60
CA PHE A 261 11.47 20.17 -4.01
C PHE A 261 11.41 20.72 -5.45
N SER A 262 12.47 21.38 -5.92
CA SER A 262 12.60 21.85 -7.30
C SER A 262 12.57 20.70 -8.33
N GLN A 263 13.16 19.54 -8.00
CA GLN A 263 13.12 18.35 -8.86
C GLN A 263 11.70 17.78 -8.95
N TRP A 264 10.92 17.79 -7.85
CA TRP A 264 9.51 17.42 -7.88
C TRP A 264 8.66 18.38 -8.71
N ALA A 265 8.91 19.69 -8.59
CA ALA A 265 8.25 20.68 -9.41
C ALA A 265 8.56 20.48 -10.91
N GLU A 266 9.81 20.17 -11.26
CA GLU A 266 10.19 19.82 -12.63
C GLU A 266 9.49 18.55 -13.11
N ARG A 267 9.45 17.51 -12.27
CA ARG A 267 8.76 16.26 -12.58
C ARG A 267 7.26 16.46 -12.79
N ALA A 268 6.60 17.26 -11.95
CA ALA A 268 5.19 17.61 -12.10
C ALA A 268 4.92 18.35 -13.42
N ARG A 269 5.74 19.36 -13.78
CA ARG A 269 5.64 20.05 -15.08
C ARG A 269 5.87 19.11 -16.26
N TRP A 270 6.79 18.16 -16.12
CA TRP A 270 7.03 17.13 -17.12
C TRP A 270 5.79 16.23 -17.28
N ARG A 271 5.20 15.72 -16.19
CA ARG A 271 3.99 14.89 -16.22
C ARG A 271 2.83 15.61 -16.89
N LEU A 272 2.55 16.86 -16.50
CA LEU A 272 1.49 17.68 -17.10
C LEU A 272 1.64 17.77 -18.63
N ARG A 273 2.84 18.15 -19.10
CA ARG A 273 3.13 18.33 -20.54
C ARG A 273 3.09 16.99 -21.29
N THR A 274 3.64 15.93 -20.71
CA THR A 274 3.71 14.61 -21.35
C THR A 274 2.33 13.96 -21.41
N ARG A 275 1.56 13.98 -20.32
CA ARG A 275 0.20 13.44 -20.27
C ARG A 275 -0.72 14.11 -21.30
N ALA A 276 -0.60 15.42 -21.49
CA ALA A 276 -1.35 16.14 -22.52
C ALA A 276 -0.98 15.71 -23.96
N LYS A 277 0.25 15.24 -24.18
CA LYS A 277 0.73 14.83 -25.52
C LYS A 277 0.44 13.37 -25.87
N MET A 278 0.56 12.46 -24.91
CA MET A 278 0.51 11.01 -25.18
C MET A 278 -0.50 10.23 -24.32
N GLY A 279 -1.27 10.91 -23.47
CA GLY A 279 -2.22 10.27 -22.56
C GLY A 279 -1.57 9.67 -21.31
N VAL A 280 -2.41 9.16 -20.40
CA VAL A 280 -2.00 8.68 -19.07
C VAL A 280 -1.09 7.45 -19.15
N ALA A 281 -1.49 6.43 -19.92
CA ALA A 281 -0.78 5.16 -19.98
C ALA A 281 0.65 5.30 -20.51
N ALA A 282 0.82 6.00 -21.65
CA ALA A 282 2.13 6.24 -22.24
C ALA A 282 3.00 7.17 -21.36
N CYS A 283 2.38 8.15 -20.67
CA CYS A 283 3.09 9.01 -19.73
C CYS A 283 3.70 8.21 -18.56
N LEU A 284 2.97 7.23 -18.01
CA LEU A 284 3.50 6.36 -16.93
C LEU A 284 4.70 5.53 -17.38
N GLU A 285 4.65 4.98 -18.60
CA GLU A 285 5.77 4.22 -19.17
C GLU A 285 6.99 5.11 -19.42
N ALA A 286 6.77 6.28 -20.03
CA ALA A 286 7.82 7.26 -20.26
C ALA A 286 8.45 7.74 -18.94
N GLU A 287 7.66 7.90 -17.87
CA GLU A 287 8.17 8.34 -16.58
C GLU A 287 9.11 7.31 -15.95
N ARG A 288 8.79 6.01 -16.10
CA ARG A 288 9.64 4.93 -15.59
C ARG A 288 11.00 4.86 -16.28
N ALA A 289 11.06 5.27 -17.55
CA ALA A 289 12.30 5.33 -18.32
C ALA A 289 13.17 6.53 -17.93
N LEU A 290 12.67 7.48 -17.14
CA LEU A 290 13.47 8.59 -16.64
C LEU A 290 14.47 8.10 -15.58
N PRO A 291 15.65 8.74 -15.49
CA PRO A 291 16.58 8.46 -14.41
C PRO A 291 15.92 8.72 -13.05
N PRO A 292 16.33 7.97 -12.01
CA PRO A 292 15.97 8.29 -10.63
C PRO A 292 16.38 9.73 -10.30
N MET A 293 15.54 10.44 -9.54
CA MET A 293 15.89 11.77 -9.03
C MET A 293 17.04 11.67 -8.04
N ALA A 294 17.94 12.65 -8.08
CA ALA A 294 19.08 12.67 -7.17
C ALA A 294 18.60 13.04 -5.76
N CYS A 295 19.04 12.31 -4.75
CA CYS A 295 18.84 12.68 -3.34
C CYS A 295 19.91 13.70 -2.93
N ASP A 296 19.68 14.98 -3.21
CA ASP A 296 20.67 16.06 -3.17
C ASP A 296 20.50 17.03 -1.99
N ILE A 297 19.41 16.92 -1.22
CA ILE A 297 19.21 17.69 0.01
C ILE A 297 19.04 16.77 1.22
N PRO A 298 19.46 17.18 2.43
CA PRO A 298 19.08 16.48 3.64
C PRO A 298 17.56 16.54 3.82
N LEU A 299 16.97 15.49 4.40
CA LEU A 299 15.55 15.49 4.77
C LEU A 299 15.26 16.73 5.63
N PRO A 300 14.39 17.65 5.19
CA PRO A 300 14.14 18.89 5.92
C PRO A 300 13.56 18.64 7.32
N ASP A 301 13.67 19.65 8.18
CA ASP A 301 12.88 19.68 9.40
C ASP A 301 11.41 20.04 9.08
N MET A 302 10.50 19.75 10.03
CA MET A 302 9.05 19.89 9.80
C MET A 302 8.67 21.30 9.33
N ALA A 303 9.20 22.34 9.97
CA ALA A 303 8.91 23.73 9.64
C ALA A 303 9.43 24.14 8.24
N GLU A 304 10.56 23.58 7.81
CA GLU A 304 11.13 23.86 6.50
C GLU A 304 10.30 23.22 5.38
N ALA A 305 9.81 21.99 5.61
CA ALA A 305 8.92 21.31 4.68
C ALA A 305 7.58 22.06 4.55
N GLU A 306 7.00 22.52 5.66
CA GLU A 306 5.75 23.31 5.65
C GLU A 306 5.88 24.60 4.82
N MET A 307 7.00 25.33 4.94
CA MET A 307 7.23 26.55 4.14
C MET A 307 7.38 26.26 2.65
N ALA A 308 7.97 25.12 2.26
CA ALA A 308 8.18 24.76 0.87
C ALA A 308 6.88 24.36 0.14
N GLY A 309 5.86 23.87 0.85
CA GLY A 309 4.57 23.52 0.26
C GLY A 309 3.65 24.72 -0.05
N VAL A 310 4.01 25.93 0.39
CA VAL A 310 3.20 27.16 0.23
C VAL A 310 3.69 28.07 -0.92
N GLN A 311 4.85 27.78 -1.50
CA GLN A 311 5.46 28.55 -2.60
C GLN A 311 5.11 28.01 -3.99
#